data_AF-A0A9D7FS28-F1
#
_entry.id   AF-A0A9D7FS28-F1
#
_cell.length_a   1.000
_cell.length_b   1.000
_cell.length_c   1.000
_cell.angle_alpha   90.00
_cell.angle_beta   90.00
_cell.angle_gamma   90.00
#
_symmetry.space_group_name_H-M   'P 1'
#
loop_
_entity.id
_entity.type
_entity.pdbx_description
1 polymer ?
#
loop_
_entity_poly.entity_id
_entity_poly.type
_entity_poly.pdbx_seq_one_letter_code
_entity_poly.pdbx_strand_id
1 'polypeptide(L)'
;MASPAHEAEALRNDPQHLFDIPLSEDLLIQARSRGVGLTEILEELDPSQGDSTLDAFERQLARAGIRIQGTHSDTIDRFFASTESAILFPEYVSRSVRIGMTDFRALNQILATRTRIDSDTYKTLFMDESAQTAADRRLARLAEGAELPCIEIKSSEHTVKIRKYGRYIEVSYEALRRKTIAVVSVFPKAIGYQIQKDKFEEALAVLVDGDGNSNPAAVSNTAADGTLAYADLVDLRCRSIPIR
;
A
#
# COMPACT_ATOMS: atom_id res chain seq x y z
N MET A 1 -10.32 1.68 28.64
CA MET A 1 -10.50 1.43 27.19
C MET A 1 -10.95 -0.01 27.04
N ALA A 2 -12.13 -0.24 26.46
CA ALA A 2 -12.64 -1.59 26.23
C ALA A 2 -11.74 -2.31 25.22
N SER A 3 -11.56 -3.62 25.40
CA SER A 3 -10.85 -4.46 24.42
C SER A 3 -11.68 -4.56 23.13
N PRO A 4 -11.07 -4.59 21.93
CA PRO A 4 -11.79 -4.73 20.65
C PRO A 4 -12.75 -5.93 20.61
N ALA A 5 -12.40 -7.00 21.33
CA ALA A 5 -13.25 -8.18 21.46
C ALA A 5 -14.55 -7.91 22.22
N HIS A 6 -14.52 -7.05 23.25
CA HIS A 6 -15.69 -6.72 24.06
C HIS A 6 -16.65 -5.80 23.30
N GLU A 7 -16.12 -4.88 22.50
CA GLU A 7 -16.93 -3.99 21.64
C GLU A 7 -17.62 -4.81 20.52
N ALA A 8 -16.90 -5.73 19.88
CA ALA A 8 -17.46 -6.61 18.86
C ALA A 8 -18.54 -7.55 19.42
N GLU A 9 -18.37 -8.05 20.65
CA GLU A 9 -19.35 -8.93 21.29
C GLU A 9 -20.61 -8.16 21.74
N ALA A 10 -20.48 -6.90 22.16
CA ALA A 10 -21.61 -6.02 22.45
C ALA A 10 -22.45 -5.74 21.19
N LEU A 11 -21.81 -5.37 20.08
CA LEU A 11 -22.48 -5.10 18.79
C LEU A 11 -23.16 -6.34 18.21
N ARG A 12 -22.61 -7.53 18.45
CA ARG A 12 -23.20 -8.81 18.02
C ARG A 12 -24.48 -9.16 18.78
N ASN A 13 -24.57 -8.76 20.05
CA ASN A 13 -25.69 -9.09 20.92
C ASN A 13 -26.79 -8.02 20.92
N ASP A 14 -26.62 -6.93 20.16
CA ASP A 14 -27.63 -5.88 20.01
C ASP A 14 -28.76 -6.35 19.07
N PRO A 15 -29.98 -6.56 19.57
CA PRO A 15 -31.09 -7.09 18.78
C PRO A 15 -31.74 -6.06 17.85
N GLN A 16 -31.38 -4.76 17.93
CA GLN A 16 -32.12 -3.71 17.22
C GLN A 16 -31.63 -3.41 15.80
N HIS A 17 -30.39 -3.78 15.43
CA HIS A 17 -29.77 -3.30 14.20
C HIS A 17 -28.77 -4.31 13.57
N LEU A 18 -29.30 -5.35 12.91
CA LEU A 18 -28.45 -6.33 12.20
C LEU A 18 -27.57 -5.67 11.12
N PHE A 19 -28.07 -4.59 10.49
CA PHE A 19 -27.32 -3.65 9.66
C PHE A 19 -28.04 -2.29 9.63
N ASP A 20 -27.46 -1.24 10.21
CA ASP A 20 -28.01 0.14 10.06
C ASP A 20 -27.92 0.67 8.63
N ILE A 21 -26.93 0.17 7.90
CA ILE A 21 -26.63 0.57 6.53
C ILE A 21 -27.06 -0.58 5.64
N PRO A 22 -27.94 -0.36 4.65
CA PRO A 22 -28.30 -1.40 3.68
C PRO A 22 -27.05 -1.75 2.86
N LEU A 23 -26.48 -2.92 3.11
CA LEU A 23 -25.38 -3.47 2.31
C LEU A 23 -25.96 -3.94 0.98
N SER A 24 -25.81 -3.14 -0.08
CA SER A 24 -26.26 -3.46 -1.43
C SER A 24 -25.09 -3.57 -2.43
N GLU A 25 -25.34 -4.23 -3.56
CA GLU A 25 -24.38 -4.31 -4.66
C GLU A 25 -24.00 -2.92 -5.20
N ASP A 26 -24.92 -1.96 -5.12
CA ASP A 26 -24.70 -0.57 -5.55
C ASP A 26 -23.54 0.09 -4.79
N LEU A 27 -23.33 -0.25 -3.51
CA LEU A 27 -22.19 0.25 -2.74
C LEU A 27 -20.86 -0.25 -3.30
N LEU A 28 -20.79 -1.49 -3.78
CA LEU A 28 -19.59 -2.02 -4.45
C LEU A 28 -19.34 -1.35 -5.79
N ILE A 29 -20.41 -1.05 -6.54
CA ILE A 29 -20.32 -0.32 -7.81
C ILE A 29 -19.82 1.10 -7.56
N GLN A 30 -20.33 1.77 -6.52
CA GLN A 30 -19.89 3.09 -6.09
C GLN A 30 -18.42 3.10 -5.64
N ALA A 31 -18.00 2.08 -4.87
CA ALA A 31 -16.60 1.93 -4.45
C ALA A 31 -15.69 1.80 -5.68
N ARG A 32 -16.07 0.97 -6.65
CA ARG A 32 -15.30 0.75 -7.88
C ARG A 32 -15.23 1.99 -8.76
N SER A 33 -16.33 2.74 -8.91
CA SER A 33 -16.36 3.94 -9.76
C SER A 33 -15.50 5.08 -9.19
N ARG A 34 -15.48 5.23 -7.87
CA ARG A 34 -14.58 6.17 -7.17
C ARG A 34 -13.15 5.63 -7.03
N GLY A 35 -12.94 4.34 -7.24
CA GLY A 35 -11.65 3.68 -7.10
C GLY A 35 -11.15 3.66 -5.65
N VAL A 36 -12.07 3.59 -4.69
CA VAL A 36 -11.83 3.51 -3.24
C VAL A 36 -12.26 2.12 -2.72
N GLY A 37 -11.79 1.75 -1.54
CA GLY A 37 -12.24 0.50 -0.89
C GLY A 37 -13.66 0.62 -0.34
N LEU A 38 -14.35 -0.51 -0.12
CA LEU A 38 -15.67 -0.48 0.53
C LEU A 38 -15.58 0.12 1.95
N THR A 39 -14.47 -0.14 2.65
CA THR A 39 -14.19 0.42 3.98
C THR A 39 -14.32 1.95 4.00
N GLU A 40 -13.80 2.62 2.98
CA GLU A 40 -13.80 4.10 2.90
C GLU A 40 -15.20 4.66 2.71
N ILE A 41 -16.04 3.99 1.91
CA ILE A 41 -17.46 4.35 1.77
C ILE A 41 -18.23 4.06 3.06
N LEU A 42 -17.92 2.97 3.76
CA LEU A 42 -18.56 2.65 5.03
C LEU A 42 -18.21 3.69 6.11
N GLU A 43 -16.98 4.21 6.13
CA GLU A 43 -16.58 5.31 7.02
C GLU A 43 -17.25 6.65 6.66
N GLU A 44 -17.61 6.90 5.39
CA GLU A 44 -18.44 8.07 5.03
C GLU A 44 -19.87 7.96 5.59
N LEU A 45 -20.42 6.74 5.62
CA LEU A 45 -21.81 6.49 6.03
C LEU A 45 -21.98 6.33 7.55
N ASP A 46 -21.02 5.68 8.20
CA ASP A 46 -20.92 5.51 9.64
C ASP A 46 -19.49 5.85 10.09
N PRO A 47 -19.19 7.14 10.31
CA PRO A 47 -17.86 7.56 10.73
C PRO A 47 -17.46 6.93 12.06
N SER A 48 -16.26 6.35 12.10
CA SER A 48 -15.67 5.89 13.35
C SER A 48 -15.55 7.07 14.34
N GLN A 49 -16.28 6.97 15.45
CA GLN A 49 -16.17 7.93 16.55
C GLN A 49 -14.80 7.74 17.23
N GLY A 50 -14.21 8.81 17.77
CA GLY A 50 -12.85 8.78 18.35
C GLY A 50 -12.63 7.78 19.50
N ASP A 51 -13.71 7.26 20.08
CA ASP A 51 -13.70 6.23 21.13
C ASP A 51 -13.90 4.78 20.61
N SER A 52 -14.22 4.61 19.31
CA SER A 52 -14.42 3.30 18.68
C SER A 52 -13.07 2.63 18.42
N THR A 53 -12.88 1.41 18.90
CA THR A 53 -11.67 0.64 18.60
C THR A 53 -11.75 -0.08 17.25
N LEU A 54 -12.95 -0.18 16.69
CA LEU A 54 -13.25 -0.87 15.45
C LEU A 54 -13.51 0.12 14.31
N ASP A 55 -12.98 -0.22 13.15
CA ASP A 55 -13.28 0.40 11.85
C ASP A 55 -14.74 0.10 11.44
N ALA A 56 -15.38 0.98 10.66
CA ALA A 56 -16.71 0.76 10.06
C ALA A 56 -16.86 -0.62 9.42
N PHE A 57 -15.85 -1.11 8.70
CA PHE A 57 -15.89 -2.47 8.14
C PHE A 57 -15.93 -3.56 9.22
N GLU A 58 -15.14 -3.41 10.29
CA GLU A 58 -15.07 -4.38 11.39
C GLU A 58 -16.34 -4.36 12.24
N ARG A 59 -17.01 -3.20 12.36
CA ARG A 59 -18.34 -3.08 12.95
C ARG A 59 -19.39 -3.83 12.14
N GLN A 60 -19.38 -3.74 10.81
CA GLN A 60 -20.29 -4.54 9.98
C GLN A 60 -20.02 -6.05 10.09
N LEU A 61 -18.76 -6.47 10.20
CA LEU A 61 -18.43 -7.87 10.47
C LEU A 61 -18.93 -8.36 11.83
N ALA A 62 -18.80 -7.52 12.87
CA ALA A 62 -19.29 -7.83 14.21
C ALA A 62 -20.82 -7.99 14.22
N ARG A 63 -21.55 -7.10 13.53
CA ARG A 63 -23.02 -7.14 13.38
C ARG A 63 -23.49 -8.36 12.58
N ALA A 64 -22.78 -8.71 11.51
CA ALA A 64 -23.00 -9.96 10.78
C ALA A 64 -22.66 -11.23 11.61
N GLY A 65 -22.01 -11.05 12.75
CA GLY A 65 -21.57 -12.13 13.63
C GLY A 65 -20.44 -12.97 13.04
N ILE A 66 -19.60 -12.39 12.16
CA ILE A 66 -18.50 -13.06 11.47
C ILE A 66 -17.19 -12.85 12.24
N ARG A 67 -16.58 -13.94 12.72
CA ARG A 67 -15.30 -13.92 13.43
C ARG A 67 -14.14 -14.21 12.48
N ILE A 68 -13.44 -13.15 12.08
CA ILE A 68 -12.30 -13.22 11.16
C ILE A 68 -10.98 -13.64 11.82
N GLN A 69 -10.82 -13.45 13.14
CA GLN A 69 -9.58 -13.72 13.87
C GLN A 69 -9.84 -14.43 15.21
N GLY A 70 -8.83 -15.15 15.71
CA GLY A 70 -8.86 -15.87 16.99
C GLY A 70 -9.12 -17.37 16.87
N THR A 71 -9.06 -18.07 18.00
CA THR A 71 -9.18 -19.55 18.12
C THR A 71 -10.54 -20.08 17.61
N HIS A 72 -11.58 -19.25 17.65
CA HIS A 72 -12.93 -19.57 17.23
C HIS A 72 -13.31 -18.80 15.95
N SER A 73 -12.38 -18.71 14.99
CA SER A 73 -12.65 -18.10 13.68
C SER A 73 -13.67 -18.93 12.91
N ASP A 74 -14.65 -18.26 12.31
CA ASP A 74 -15.70 -18.91 11.53
C ASP A 74 -15.17 -19.45 10.19
N THR A 75 -15.95 -20.30 9.53
CA THR A 75 -15.67 -20.73 8.15
C THR A 75 -16.05 -19.65 7.15
N ILE A 76 -15.43 -19.68 5.97
CA ILE A 76 -15.75 -18.75 4.86
C ILE A 76 -17.23 -18.80 4.49
N ASP A 77 -17.88 -19.96 4.67
CA ASP A 77 -19.32 -20.12 4.52
C ASP A 77 -20.16 -19.05 5.24
N ARG A 78 -19.68 -18.54 6.39
CA ARG A 78 -20.40 -17.53 7.15
C ARG A 78 -20.62 -16.21 6.39
N PHE A 79 -19.72 -15.87 5.46
CA PHE A 79 -19.89 -14.72 4.56
C PHE A 79 -21.00 -14.92 3.54
N PHE A 80 -21.39 -16.15 3.25
CA PHE A 80 -22.40 -16.48 2.24
C PHE A 80 -23.73 -16.92 2.87
N ALA A 81 -23.88 -16.73 4.19
CA ALA A 81 -25.11 -17.06 4.90
C ALA A 81 -26.27 -16.12 4.53
N SER A 82 -25.98 -14.85 4.21
CA SER A 82 -26.95 -13.88 3.71
C SER A 82 -26.38 -13.04 2.57
N THR A 83 -27.25 -12.50 1.71
CA THR A 83 -26.86 -11.63 0.58
C THR A 83 -26.10 -10.37 1.06
N GLU A 84 -26.53 -9.79 2.18
CA GLU A 84 -25.90 -8.61 2.77
C GLU A 84 -24.47 -8.91 3.28
N SER A 85 -24.26 -10.08 3.89
CA SER A 85 -22.93 -10.49 4.36
C SER A 85 -21.95 -10.83 3.23
N ALA A 86 -22.45 -11.28 2.07
CA ALA A 86 -21.63 -11.66 0.93
C ALA A 86 -20.89 -10.46 0.32
N ILE A 87 -21.46 -9.26 0.46
CA ILE A 87 -20.88 -7.99 0.00
C ILE A 87 -19.60 -7.63 0.76
N LEU A 88 -19.43 -8.12 1.99
CA LEU A 88 -18.23 -7.89 2.80
C LEU A 88 -17.03 -8.74 2.37
N PHE A 89 -17.27 -9.85 1.65
CA PHE A 89 -16.22 -10.80 1.29
C PHE A 89 -15.16 -10.24 0.33
N PRO A 90 -15.51 -9.54 -0.78
CA PRO A 90 -14.51 -8.91 -1.65
C PRO A 90 -13.63 -7.87 -0.94
N GLU A 91 -14.19 -7.09 -0.02
CA GLU A 91 -13.41 -6.13 0.78
C GLU A 91 -12.51 -6.87 1.77
N TYR A 92 -12.99 -7.94 2.41
CA TYR A 92 -12.17 -8.77 3.28
C TYR A 92 -10.92 -9.33 2.56
N VAL A 93 -11.09 -9.84 1.33
CA VAL A 93 -9.98 -10.34 0.51
C VAL A 93 -9.03 -9.19 0.18
N SER A 94 -9.56 -8.05 -0.29
CA SER A 94 -8.77 -6.87 -0.63
C SER A 94 -7.96 -6.34 0.56
N ARG A 95 -8.57 -6.28 1.75
CA ARG A 95 -7.93 -5.88 3.00
C ARG A 95 -6.83 -6.87 3.40
N SER A 96 -7.07 -8.17 3.27
CA SER A 96 -6.05 -9.19 3.56
C SER A 96 -4.82 -9.06 2.65
N VAL A 97 -5.01 -8.73 1.37
CA VAL A 97 -3.90 -8.43 0.45
C VAL A 97 -3.17 -7.15 0.87
N ARG A 98 -3.89 -6.07 1.20
CA ARG A 98 -3.29 -4.79 1.66
C ARG A 98 -2.46 -4.97 2.93
N ILE A 99 -2.94 -5.80 3.88
CA ILE A 99 -2.20 -6.15 5.09
C ILE A 99 -0.89 -6.85 4.71
N GLY A 100 -0.95 -7.87 3.85
CA GLY A 100 0.25 -8.57 3.38
C GLY A 100 1.24 -7.67 2.64
N MET A 101 0.75 -6.68 1.87
CA MET A 101 1.60 -5.67 1.23
C MET A 101 2.29 -4.75 2.26
N THR A 102 1.63 -4.48 3.38
CA THR A 102 2.16 -3.60 4.45
C THR A 102 3.22 -4.31 5.30
N ASP A 103 3.13 -5.63 5.42
CA ASP A 103 4.12 -6.45 6.13
C ASP A 103 5.52 -6.34 5.49
N PHE A 104 5.60 -6.16 4.17
CA PHE A 104 6.86 -5.87 3.49
C PHE A 104 7.17 -4.36 3.52
N ARG A 105 8.00 -3.95 4.49
CA ARG A 105 8.32 -2.53 4.74
C ARG A 105 9.42 -1.94 3.86
N ALA A 106 10.27 -2.76 3.24
CA ALA A 106 11.47 -2.27 2.54
C ALA A 106 11.13 -1.33 1.37
N LEU A 107 10.06 -1.60 0.61
CA LEU A 107 9.65 -0.72 -0.49
C LEU A 107 9.26 0.69 -0.01
N ASN A 108 8.61 0.79 1.16
CA ASN A 108 8.23 2.09 1.72
C ASN A 108 9.44 2.93 2.17
N GLN A 109 10.62 2.33 2.31
CA GLN A 109 11.84 3.06 2.67
C GLN A 109 12.51 3.73 1.47
N ILE A 110 12.27 3.22 0.25
CA ILE A 110 12.85 3.76 -1.00
C ILE A 110 11.85 4.67 -1.72
N LEU A 111 10.56 4.45 -1.53
CA LEU A 111 9.51 5.19 -2.23
C LEU A 111 9.32 6.60 -1.64
N ALA A 112 9.47 7.63 -2.47
CA ALA A 112 9.23 9.03 -2.09
C ALA A 112 7.74 9.40 -2.12
N THR A 113 7.07 9.21 -3.28
CA THR A 113 5.67 9.59 -3.50
C THR A 113 4.95 8.55 -4.35
N ARG A 114 3.64 8.37 -4.12
CA ARG A 114 2.75 7.57 -4.98
C ARG A 114 1.81 8.50 -5.73
N THR A 115 1.75 8.36 -7.04
CA THR A 115 0.82 9.09 -7.89
C THR A 115 -0.07 8.09 -8.62
N ARG A 116 -1.38 8.34 -8.63
CA ARG A 116 -2.33 7.56 -9.42
C ARG A 116 -2.26 8.04 -10.87
N ILE A 117 -2.11 7.11 -11.80
CA ILE A 117 -1.96 7.39 -13.23
C ILE A 117 -3.04 6.59 -13.95
N ASP A 118 -3.80 7.25 -14.81
CA ASP A 118 -4.90 6.65 -15.58
C ASP A 118 -4.50 6.38 -17.06
N SER A 119 -3.22 6.51 -17.39
CA SER A 119 -2.64 6.31 -18.74
C SER A 119 -1.53 5.24 -18.72
N ASP A 120 -1.24 4.65 -19.87
CA ASP A 120 -0.12 3.71 -20.07
C ASP A 120 1.26 4.39 -20.05
N THR A 121 1.27 5.73 -20.07
CA THR A 121 2.46 6.57 -20.21
C THR A 121 2.54 7.60 -19.09
N TYR A 122 3.73 7.78 -18.53
CA TYR A 122 4.02 8.82 -17.53
C TYR A 122 5.30 9.58 -17.86
N LYS A 123 5.25 10.90 -17.70
CA LYS A 123 6.42 11.78 -17.80
C LYS A 123 6.87 12.17 -16.41
N THR A 124 8.12 11.87 -16.10
CA THR A 124 8.72 12.18 -14.81
C THR A 124 9.18 13.64 -14.77
N LEU A 125 9.09 14.25 -13.59
CA LEU A 125 9.79 15.49 -13.29
C LEU A 125 11.09 15.11 -12.59
N PHE A 126 12.20 15.72 -12.98
CA PHE A 126 13.48 15.48 -12.32
C PHE A 126 14.21 16.80 -12.08
N MET A 127 15.04 16.80 -11.04
CA MET A 127 16.01 17.84 -10.78
C MET A 127 17.34 17.36 -11.36
N ASP A 128 17.90 18.12 -12.29
CA ASP A 128 19.21 17.81 -12.85
C ASP A 128 20.31 18.29 -11.88
N GLU A 129 20.78 17.39 -11.02
CA GLU A 129 21.85 17.70 -10.06
C GLU A 129 23.24 17.84 -10.73
N SER A 130 23.39 17.37 -11.96
CA SER A 130 24.64 17.44 -12.71
C SER A 130 24.85 18.81 -13.37
N ALA A 131 23.75 19.49 -13.71
CA ALA A 131 23.76 20.86 -14.23
C ALA A 131 23.84 21.95 -13.14
N GLN A 132 23.59 21.60 -11.86
CA GLN A 132 23.58 22.55 -10.74
C GLN A 132 24.90 22.50 -9.96
N THR A 133 25.58 23.63 -9.84
CA THR A 133 26.82 23.73 -9.06
C THR A 133 26.50 23.62 -7.57
N ALA A 134 27.43 23.14 -6.73
CA ALA A 134 27.22 23.05 -5.28
C ALA A 134 26.91 24.42 -4.61
N ALA A 135 27.20 25.53 -5.29
CA ALA A 135 26.86 26.89 -4.87
C ALA A 135 25.38 27.21 -5.08
N ASP A 136 24.77 26.75 -6.17
CA ASP A 136 23.35 26.99 -6.49
C ASP A 136 22.41 26.22 -5.55
N ARG A 137 22.92 25.15 -4.95
CA ARG A 137 22.19 24.30 -3.99
C ARG A 137 22.25 24.81 -2.55
N ARG A 138 23.14 25.75 -2.23
CA ARG A 138 23.36 26.23 -0.86
C ARG A 138 22.73 27.61 -0.66
N LEU A 139 22.31 27.88 0.58
CA LEU A 139 21.91 29.22 0.97
C LEU A 139 23.12 30.16 0.86
N ALA A 140 23.05 31.12 -0.05
CA ALA A 140 24.03 32.18 -0.19
C ALA A 140 23.61 33.40 0.64
N ARG A 141 24.57 34.07 1.31
CA ARG A 141 24.33 35.42 1.84
C ARG A 141 24.39 36.39 0.68
N LEU A 142 23.31 37.13 0.45
CA LEU A 142 23.16 38.02 -0.69
C LEU A 142 23.14 39.48 -0.21
N ALA A 143 23.74 40.37 -1.00
CA ALA A 143 23.58 41.80 -0.85
C ALA A 143 22.23 42.25 -1.44
N GLU A 144 21.75 43.44 -1.07
CA GLU A 144 20.51 43.99 -1.61
C GLU A 144 20.58 44.12 -3.14
N GLY A 145 19.67 43.43 -3.85
CA GLY A 145 19.61 43.39 -5.32
C GLY A 145 20.38 42.25 -5.99
N ALA A 146 21.04 41.36 -5.26
CA ALA A 146 21.73 40.21 -5.84
C ALA A 146 20.76 39.05 -6.18
N GLU A 147 21.04 38.35 -7.28
CA GLU A 147 20.22 37.22 -7.75
C GLU A 147 20.23 36.05 -6.78
N LEU A 148 19.04 35.49 -6.53
CA LEU A 148 18.86 34.30 -5.70
C LEU A 148 19.32 33.06 -6.47
N PRO A 149 19.99 32.10 -5.80
CA PRO A 149 20.29 30.82 -6.42
C PRO A 149 18.99 30.11 -6.82
N CYS A 150 18.92 29.65 -8.07
CA CYS A 150 17.74 29.03 -8.66
C CYS A 150 17.93 27.52 -8.80
N ILE A 151 16.91 26.75 -8.42
CA ILE A 151 16.86 25.30 -8.63
C ILE A 151 15.93 25.03 -9.81
N GLU A 152 16.48 24.53 -10.92
CA GLU A 152 15.71 24.22 -12.11
C GLU A 152 15.11 22.81 -12.03
N ILE A 153 13.78 22.71 -12.20
CA ILE A 153 13.05 21.44 -12.29
C ILE A 153 12.66 21.25 -13.75
N LYS A 154 13.08 20.14 -14.36
CA LYS A 154 12.81 19.81 -15.76
C LYS A 154 11.79 18.68 -15.86
N SER A 155 10.94 18.75 -16.89
CA SER A 155 10.15 17.59 -17.31
C SER A 155 11.02 16.71 -18.19
N SER A 156 11.02 15.40 -17.93
CA SER A 156 11.62 14.44 -18.85
C SER A 156 10.91 14.44 -20.19
N GLU A 157 11.69 14.44 -21.27
CA GLU A 157 11.19 14.25 -22.62
C GLU A 157 10.77 12.78 -22.85
N HIS A 158 11.43 11.86 -22.15
CA HIS A 158 11.21 10.44 -22.27
C HIS A 158 10.04 9.98 -21.43
N THR A 159 9.21 9.14 -22.05
CA THR A 159 7.99 8.61 -21.46
C THR A 159 8.24 7.21 -20.93
N VAL A 160 7.98 7.00 -19.64
CA VAL A 160 8.05 5.66 -19.02
C VAL A 160 6.79 4.89 -19.42
N LYS A 161 6.97 3.67 -19.95
CA LYS A 161 5.88 2.77 -20.32
C LYS A 161 5.51 1.89 -19.13
N ILE A 162 4.25 1.95 -18.72
CA ILE A 162 3.74 1.16 -17.60
C ILE A 162 3.34 -0.23 -18.11
N ARG A 163 3.74 -1.29 -17.39
CA ARG A 163 3.42 -2.68 -17.73
C ARG A 163 2.23 -3.19 -16.93
N LYS A 164 1.51 -4.16 -17.48
CA LYS A 164 0.38 -4.84 -16.83
C LYS A 164 0.90 -6.02 -16.00
N TYR A 165 0.51 -6.06 -14.74
CA TYR A 165 0.83 -7.14 -13.80
C TYR A 165 -0.45 -7.81 -13.32
N GLY A 166 -0.47 -9.14 -13.21
CA GLY A 166 -1.64 -9.89 -12.79
C GLY A 166 -1.31 -11.29 -12.29
N ARG A 167 -2.17 -11.81 -11.43
CA ARG A 167 -2.18 -13.21 -10.95
C ARG A 167 -3.63 -13.65 -10.82
N TYR A 168 -3.91 -14.90 -11.16
CA TYR A 168 -5.21 -15.52 -10.91
C TYR A 168 -5.08 -16.58 -9.82
N ILE A 169 -6.15 -16.78 -9.05
CA ILE A 169 -6.24 -17.81 -8.02
C ILE A 169 -7.20 -18.87 -8.52
N GLU A 170 -6.74 -20.11 -8.59
CA GLU A 170 -7.58 -21.26 -8.91
C GLU A 170 -7.79 -22.10 -7.65
N VAL A 171 -9.04 -22.26 -7.24
CA VAL A 171 -9.41 -23.05 -6.06
C VAL A 171 -10.81 -23.61 -6.23
N SER A 172 -11.02 -24.85 -5.79
CA SER A 172 -12.36 -25.45 -5.75
C SER A 172 -13.25 -24.70 -4.77
N TYR A 173 -14.49 -24.44 -5.16
CA TYR A 173 -15.48 -23.76 -4.33
C TYR A 173 -15.64 -24.43 -2.95
N GLU A 174 -15.76 -25.76 -2.92
CA GLU A 174 -15.90 -26.53 -1.68
C GLU A 174 -14.63 -26.46 -0.81
N ALA A 175 -13.46 -26.39 -1.43
CA ALA A 175 -12.18 -26.28 -0.73
C ALA A 175 -12.01 -24.93 -0.06
N LEU A 176 -12.56 -23.85 -0.64
CA LEU A 176 -12.51 -22.52 -0.05
C LEU A 176 -13.58 -22.33 1.03
N ARG A 177 -14.82 -22.72 0.75
CA ARG A 177 -16.00 -22.47 1.61
C ARG A 177 -15.90 -23.15 2.97
N ARG A 178 -15.38 -24.38 3.01
CA ARG A 178 -15.32 -25.21 4.23
C ARG A 178 -14.14 -24.91 5.14
N LYS A 179 -13.24 -24.01 4.74
CA LYS A 179 -12.06 -23.66 5.55
C LYS A 179 -12.35 -22.48 6.44
N THR A 180 -11.70 -22.45 7.59
CA THR A 180 -11.73 -21.33 8.53
C THR A 180 -11.16 -20.08 7.87
N ILE A 181 -11.77 -18.93 8.13
CA ILE A 181 -11.37 -17.63 7.58
C ILE A 181 -9.90 -17.33 7.91
N ALA A 182 -9.44 -17.65 9.12
CA ALA A 182 -8.05 -17.49 9.53
C ALA A 182 -7.05 -18.22 8.61
N VAL A 183 -7.31 -19.49 8.26
CA VAL A 183 -6.46 -20.28 7.35
C VAL A 183 -6.47 -19.68 5.95
N VAL A 184 -7.66 -19.32 5.45
CA VAL A 184 -7.78 -18.72 4.13
C VAL A 184 -7.08 -17.36 4.06
N SER A 185 -7.07 -16.60 5.16
CA SER A 185 -6.43 -15.27 5.24
C SER A 185 -4.93 -15.29 4.93
N VAL A 186 -4.26 -16.42 5.14
CA VAL A 186 -2.81 -16.56 4.91
C VAL A 186 -2.50 -16.46 3.42
N PHE A 187 -3.35 -16.98 2.53
CA PHE A 187 -3.06 -16.98 1.09
C PHE A 187 -3.11 -15.56 0.48
N PRO A 188 -4.16 -14.74 0.66
CA PRO A 188 -4.16 -13.36 0.19
C PRO A 188 -3.06 -12.51 0.82
N LYS A 189 -2.72 -12.72 2.10
CA LYS A 189 -1.60 -12.03 2.75
C LYS A 189 -0.26 -12.39 2.11
N ALA A 190 -0.01 -13.68 1.86
CA ALA A 190 1.20 -14.13 1.16
C ALA A 190 1.29 -13.57 -0.27
N ILE A 191 0.16 -13.48 -0.98
CA ILE A 191 0.08 -12.84 -2.30
C ILE A 191 0.43 -11.35 -2.19
N GLY A 192 -0.13 -10.63 -1.22
CA GLY A 192 0.19 -9.22 -0.96
C GLY A 192 1.67 -9.00 -0.67
N TYR A 193 2.26 -9.87 0.16
CA TYR A 193 3.70 -9.84 0.46
C TYR A 193 4.55 -10.02 -0.80
N GLN A 194 4.22 -11.02 -1.63
CA GLN A 194 4.96 -11.27 -2.87
C GLN A 194 4.78 -10.13 -3.88
N ILE A 195 3.59 -9.53 -4.00
CA ILE A 195 3.37 -8.35 -4.87
C ILE A 195 4.33 -7.22 -4.47
N GLN A 196 4.49 -6.98 -3.17
CA GLN A 196 5.37 -5.92 -2.70
C GLN A 196 6.85 -6.25 -2.92
N LYS A 197 7.23 -7.53 -2.79
CA LYS A 197 8.57 -8.01 -3.12
C LYS A 197 8.88 -7.85 -4.61
N ASP A 198 7.95 -8.23 -5.50
CA ASP A 198 8.10 -8.10 -6.95
C ASP A 198 8.24 -6.61 -7.34
N LYS A 199 7.44 -5.72 -6.73
CA LYS A 199 7.57 -4.25 -6.91
C LYS A 199 8.92 -3.71 -6.44
N PHE A 200 9.45 -4.26 -5.34
CA PHE A 200 10.74 -3.87 -4.81
C PHE A 200 11.89 -4.34 -5.70
N GLU A 201 11.80 -5.55 -6.23
CA GLU A 201 12.75 -6.06 -7.21
C GLU A 201 12.76 -5.20 -8.48
N GLU A 202 11.59 -4.81 -8.99
CA GLU A 202 11.50 -3.90 -10.13
C GLU A 202 12.07 -2.50 -9.80
N ALA A 203 11.80 -1.97 -8.61
CA ALA A 203 12.38 -0.69 -8.18
C ALA A 203 13.91 -0.75 -8.06
N LEU A 204 14.47 -1.88 -7.59
CA LEU A 204 15.91 -2.11 -7.55
C LEU A 204 16.49 -2.25 -8.96
N ALA A 205 15.82 -2.98 -9.85
CA ALA A 205 16.25 -3.11 -11.24
C ALA A 205 16.30 -1.73 -11.93
N VAL A 206 15.30 -0.87 -11.72
CA VAL A 206 15.33 0.51 -12.23
C VAL A 206 16.46 1.33 -11.61
N LEU A 207 16.80 1.11 -10.35
CA LEU A 207 17.93 1.81 -9.70
C LEU A 207 19.29 1.37 -10.27
N VAL A 208 19.47 0.08 -10.51
CA VAL A 208 20.75 -0.52 -10.96
C VAL A 208 20.94 -0.38 -12.47
N ASP A 209 19.94 -0.76 -13.26
CA ASP A 209 20.01 -0.81 -14.72
C ASP A 209 19.52 0.50 -15.38
N GLY A 210 18.92 1.41 -14.60
CA GLY A 210 18.25 2.60 -15.09
C GLY A 210 16.84 2.31 -15.62
N ASP A 211 16.12 3.36 -16.00
CA ASP A 211 14.76 3.25 -16.55
C ASP A 211 14.72 3.08 -18.09
N GLY A 212 15.86 2.66 -18.68
CA GLY A 212 16.05 2.49 -20.11
C GLY A 212 16.70 3.67 -20.83
N ASN A 213 17.09 4.73 -20.10
CA ASN A 213 17.73 5.93 -20.66
C ASN A 213 19.22 6.09 -20.29
N SER A 214 19.92 4.98 -19.99
CA SER A 214 21.35 5.03 -19.60
C SER A 214 21.63 5.98 -18.42
N ASN A 215 20.69 6.04 -17.47
CA ASN A 215 20.74 6.81 -16.23
C ASN A 215 20.81 5.90 -14.98
N PRO A 216 21.63 4.82 -14.96
CA PRO A 216 21.75 4.00 -13.76
C PRO A 216 22.28 4.83 -12.60
N ALA A 217 21.94 4.44 -11.37
CA ALA A 217 22.50 5.08 -10.19
C ALA A 217 24.04 5.03 -10.23
N ALA A 218 24.68 6.10 -9.75
CA ALA A 218 26.13 6.17 -9.73
C ALA A 218 26.72 5.00 -8.94
N VAL A 219 27.56 4.20 -9.59
CA VAL A 219 28.21 3.04 -8.97
C VAL A 219 29.23 3.51 -7.93
N SER A 220 29.12 2.97 -6.71
CA SER A 220 30.15 3.11 -5.67
C SER A 220 30.98 1.83 -5.66
N ASN A 221 32.23 1.94 -6.12
CA ASN A 221 33.18 0.84 -6.12
C ASN A 221 33.81 0.69 -4.73
N THR A 222 34.06 -0.54 -4.30
CA THR A 222 34.88 -0.81 -3.10
C THR A 222 36.33 -0.41 -3.36
N ALA A 223 37.04 0.00 -2.31
CA ALA A 223 38.45 0.37 -2.42
C ALA A 223 39.36 -0.77 -2.91
N ALA A 224 38.95 -2.03 -2.71
CA ALA A 224 39.63 -3.23 -3.21
C ALA A 224 38.63 -4.23 -3.81
N ASP A 225 39.02 -4.87 -4.91
CA ASP A 225 38.21 -5.90 -5.57
C ASP A 225 37.98 -7.10 -4.63
N GLY A 226 36.72 -7.51 -4.46
CA GLY A 226 36.34 -8.68 -3.67
C GLY A 226 36.40 -8.52 -2.16
N THR A 227 36.74 -7.34 -1.62
CA THR A 227 36.77 -7.07 -0.18
C THR A 227 35.85 -5.91 0.17
N LEU A 228 34.81 -6.18 0.97
CA LEU A 228 33.92 -5.15 1.54
C LEU A 228 34.51 -4.66 2.86
N ALA A 229 35.07 -3.44 2.89
CA ALA A 229 35.53 -2.82 4.11
C ALA A 229 34.41 -1.99 4.78
N TYR A 230 34.50 -1.80 6.10
CA TYR A 230 33.57 -0.92 6.82
C TYR A 230 33.58 0.52 6.27
N ALA A 231 34.74 1.00 5.80
CA ALA A 231 34.87 2.31 5.19
C ALA A 231 34.01 2.46 3.91
N ASP A 232 33.93 1.42 3.08
CA ASP A 232 33.10 1.43 1.86
C ASP A 232 31.61 1.51 2.22
N LEU A 233 31.19 0.83 3.30
CA LEU A 233 29.81 0.89 3.80
C LEU A 233 29.47 2.28 4.36
N VAL A 234 30.42 2.93 5.03
CA VAL A 234 30.25 4.30 5.54
C VAL A 234 30.17 5.30 4.40
N ASP A 235 31.02 5.18 3.37
CA ASP A 235 30.99 6.05 2.19
C ASP A 235 29.66 5.91 1.42
N LEU A 236 29.25 4.67 1.16
CA LEU A 236 27.94 4.37 0.56
C LEU A 236 26.81 4.99 1.39
N ARG A 237 26.87 4.84 2.72
CA ARG A 237 25.85 5.39 3.62
C ARG A 237 25.84 6.92 3.61
N CYS A 238 26.99 7.58 3.65
CA CYS A 238 27.09 9.04 3.60
C CYS A 238 26.52 9.61 2.29
N ARG A 239 26.67 8.88 1.19
CA ARG A 239 26.15 9.28 -0.12
C ARG A 239 24.68 8.94 -0.33
N SER A 240 24.18 7.89 0.32
CA SER A 240 22.81 7.39 0.15
C SER A 240 21.79 7.97 1.14
N ILE A 241 22.18 8.83 2.09
CA ILE A 241 21.24 9.45 3.03
C ILE A 241 20.48 10.56 2.30
N PRO A 242 19.16 10.43 2.07
CA PRO A 242 18.36 11.57 1.64
C PRO A 242 18.35 12.61 2.77
N ILE A 243 18.60 13.87 2.41
CA ILE A 243 18.38 15.00 3.31
C ILE A 243 16.89 14.96 3.67
N ARG A 244 16.60 14.62 4.92
CA ARG A 244 15.24 14.51 5.45
C ARG A 244 14.75 15.86 5.94
#